data_AF-A0A1C5SDK3-F1
#
_entry.id   AF-A0A1C5SDK3-F1
#
_cell.length_a   1.000
_cell.length_b   1.000
_cell.length_c   1.000
_cell.angle_alpha   90.00
_cell.angle_beta   90.00
_cell.angle_gamma   90.00
#
_symmetry.space_group_name_H-M   'P 1'
#
loop_
_entity.id
_entity.type
_entity.pdbx_description
1 polymer ?
#
loop_
_entity_poly.entity_id
_entity_poly.type
_entity_poly.pdbx_seq_one_letter_code
_entity_poly.pdbx_strand_id
1 'polypeptide(L)'
;MYHPAEKNFYLRRNFEKEYDVSGTPFLSELCDPEDADNLIIYGHHMSSGKMFAALDRYKSEEFYQEHPIIQYSTLHGKEQYQIIAAFAVPVYTGHDFEYYSFTKAENAEDYLEFVKECKKRSYYDIGYTARYGDKLITLSTCEYSHKNGRIVVVGCKINTNELK
;
A
#
# COMPACT_ATOMS: atom_id res chain seq x y z
N MET A 1 -9.45 7.28 -4.14
CA MET A 1 -9.61 8.71 -4.50
C MET A 1 -8.26 9.36 -4.71
N TYR A 2 -8.16 10.46 -5.46
CA TYR A 2 -6.89 11.15 -5.74
C TYR A 2 -7.09 12.66 -5.67
N HIS A 3 -6.21 13.37 -4.96
CA HIS A 3 -6.23 14.83 -4.81
C HIS A 3 -4.81 15.36 -4.57
N PRO A 4 -3.99 15.50 -5.63
CA PRO A 4 -2.55 15.80 -5.49
C PRO A 4 -2.26 17.19 -4.91
N ALA A 5 -3.22 18.11 -4.96
CA ALA A 5 -3.02 19.49 -4.48
C ALA A 5 -3.06 19.63 -2.94
N GLU A 6 -3.58 18.64 -2.21
CA GLU A 6 -3.70 18.71 -0.75
C GLU A 6 -3.39 17.36 -0.11
N LYS A 7 -2.32 17.36 0.69
CA LYS A 7 -1.95 16.22 1.52
C LYS A 7 -3.11 15.79 2.42
N ASN A 8 -3.38 14.49 2.45
CA ASN A 8 -4.42 13.90 3.30
C ASN A 8 -5.86 14.43 3.04
N PHE A 9 -6.17 14.97 1.85
CA PHE A 9 -7.47 15.56 1.55
C PHE A 9 -8.66 14.64 1.92
N TYR A 10 -8.56 13.35 1.59
CA TYR A 10 -9.61 12.35 1.84
C TYR A 10 -9.50 11.64 3.19
N LEU A 11 -8.58 12.06 4.06
CA LEU A 11 -8.41 11.46 5.37
C LEU A 11 -9.64 11.64 6.26
N ARG A 12 -10.34 12.77 6.19
CA ARG A 12 -11.58 13.02 6.95
C ARG A 12 -12.73 13.44 6.04
N ARG A 13 -12.73 12.90 4.82
CA ARG A 13 -13.75 13.22 3.81
C ARG A 13 -14.29 11.99 3.11
N ASN A 14 -15.60 11.96 2.88
CA ASN A 14 -16.26 10.96 2.06
C ASN A 14 -15.99 11.21 0.55
N PHE A 15 -16.59 10.41 -0.32
CA PHE A 15 -16.41 10.54 -1.77
C PHE A 15 -17.00 11.85 -2.33
N GLU A 16 -18.02 12.41 -1.69
CA GLU A 16 -18.63 13.73 -2.00
C GLU A 16 -17.80 14.91 -1.48
N LYS A 17 -16.66 14.64 -0.82
CA LYS A 17 -15.76 15.63 -0.20
C LYS A 17 -16.33 16.29 1.06
N GLU A 18 -17.41 15.75 1.59
CA GLU A 18 -17.99 16.17 2.87
C GLU A 18 -17.25 15.53 4.03
N TYR A 19 -17.33 16.12 5.22
CA TYR A 19 -16.66 15.59 6.40
C TYR A 19 -17.20 14.20 6.78
N ASP A 20 -16.29 13.24 6.93
CA ASP A 20 -16.58 11.90 7.45
C ASP A 20 -15.39 11.41 8.28
N VAL A 21 -15.67 10.94 9.50
CA VAL A 21 -14.65 10.38 10.39
C VAL A 21 -13.96 9.16 9.80
N SER A 22 -14.68 8.38 9.00
CA SER A 22 -14.21 7.17 8.32
C SER A 22 -13.24 7.48 7.18
N GLY A 23 -13.30 8.71 6.65
CA GLY A 23 -12.58 9.11 5.44
C GLY A 23 -12.89 8.22 4.24
N THR A 24 -12.03 8.28 3.22
CA THR A 24 -12.12 7.44 2.02
C THR A 24 -10.72 6.96 1.64
N PRO A 25 -10.50 5.72 1.14
CA PRO A 25 -9.17 5.31 0.73
C PRO A 25 -8.65 6.22 -0.39
N PHE A 26 -7.41 6.68 -0.26
CA PHE A 26 -6.86 7.71 -1.12
C PHE A 26 -5.41 7.45 -1.51
N LEU A 27 -5.10 7.74 -2.76
CA LEU A 27 -3.75 7.73 -3.29
C LEU A 27 -2.98 8.91 -2.71
N SER A 28 -1.74 8.67 -2.29
CA SER A 28 -0.83 9.71 -1.81
C SER A 28 -0.70 10.84 -2.82
N GLU A 29 -0.64 12.07 -2.32
CA GLU A 29 -0.35 13.26 -3.11
C GLU A 29 1.03 13.23 -3.78
N LEU A 30 1.95 12.40 -3.27
CA LEU A 30 3.30 12.21 -3.81
C LEU A 30 3.33 11.27 -5.02
N CYS A 31 2.24 10.57 -5.31
CA CYS A 31 2.14 9.71 -6.48
C CYS A 31 1.63 10.50 -7.69
N ASP A 32 2.34 10.37 -8.81
CA ASP A 32 1.76 10.55 -10.14
C ASP A 32 1.22 9.18 -10.59
N PRO A 33 -0.11 8.99 -10.72
CA PRO A 33 -0.69 7.70 -11.12
C PRO A 33 -0.15 7.13 -12.42
N GLU A 34 0.30 7.99 -13.34
CA GLU A 34 0.74 7.57 -14.67
C GLU A 34 2.22 7.18 -14.70
N ASP A 35 3.04 7.74 -13.80
CA ASP A 35 4.50 7.53 -13.80
C ASP A 35 5.05 6.84 -12.54
N ALA A 36 4.34 6.83 -11.41
CA ALA A 36 4.82 6.24 -10.16
C ALA A 36 5.16 4.76 -10.32
N ASP A 37 6.29 4.35 -9.75
CA ASP A 37 6.68 2.93 -9.67
C ASP A 37 5.99 2.22 -8.51
N ASN A 38 5.51 2.96 -7.51
CA ASN A 38 4.74 2.46 -6.39
C ASN A 38 3.55 3.37 -6.08
N LEU A 39 2.33 2.86 -6.24
CA LEU A 39 1.10 3.55 -5.88
C LEU A 39 0.81 3.36 -4.39
N ILE A 40 0.97 4.41 -3.59
CA ILE A 40 0.73 4.34 -2.15
C ILE A 40 -0.69 4.80 -1.82
N ILE A 41 -1.52 3.87 -1.36
CA ILE A 41 -2.92 4.11 -0.99
C ILE A 41 -3.07 4.02 0.52
N TYR A 42 -3.63 5.08 1.11
CA TYR A 42 -3.94 5.15 2.53
C TYR A 42 -5.42 4.90 2.81
N GLY A 43 -5.71 4.30 3.95
CA GLY A 43 -7.07 4.16 4.47
C GLY A 43 -7.09 4.09 5.99
N HIS A 44 -8.20 4.45 6.62
CA HIS A 44 -8.31 4.33 8.08
C HIS A 44 -8.32 2.89 8.55
N HIS A 45 -7.69 2.64 9.69
CA HIS A 45 -7.94 1.44 10.48
C HIS A 45 -9.08 1.75 11.46
N MET A 46 -10.31 1.40 11.12
CA MET A 46 -11.45 1.62 12.01
C MET A 46 -11.61 0.47 13.00
N SER A 47 -11.87 0.78 14.28
CA SER A 47 -12.19 -0.23 15.31
C SER A 47 -13.44 -1.06 14.99
N SER A 48 -14.29 -0.59 14.07
CA SER A 48 -15.43 -1.32 13.53
C SER A 48 -15.06 -2.43 12.54
N GLY A 49 -13.79 -2.59 12.18
CA GLY A 49 -13.32 -3.53 11.17
C GLY A 49 -13.50 -3.05 9.72
N LYS A 50 -13.98 -1.82 9.51
CA LYS A 50 -14.18 -1.23 8.18
C LYS A 50 -12.89 -0.63 7.60
N MET A 51 -12.96 -0.26 6.32
CA MET A 51 -11.88 0.40 5.59
C MET A 51 -10.63 -0.49 5.54
N PHE A 52 -9.46 0.02 5.93
CA PHE A 52 -8.21 -0.74 5.89
C PHE A 52 -7.94 -1.50 7.20
N ALA A 53 -8.89 -1.57 8.13
CA ALA A 53 -8.79 -2.46 9.28
C ALA A 53 -8.59 -3.94 8.87
N ALA A 54 -9.15 -4.34 7.73
CA ALA A 54 -8.97 -5.67 7.17
C ALA A 54 -7.50 -6.01 6.86
N LEU A 55 -6.62 -5.02 6.66
CA LEU A 55 -5.20 -5.27 6.43
C LEU A 55 -4.52 -5.96 7.62
N ASP A 56 -5.04 -5.77 8.84
CA ASP A 56 -4.49 -6.41 10.06
C ASP A 56 -4.51 -7.95 9.96
N ARG A 57 -5.43 -8.51 9.18
CA ARG A 57 -5.56 -9.96 8.96
C ARG A 57 -4.37 -10.55 8.21
N TYR A 58 -3.61 -9.75 7.46
CA TYR A 58 -2.37 -10.21 6.80
C TYR A 58 -1.22 -10.50 7.77
N LYS A 59 -1.40 -10.34 9.09
CA LYS A 59 -0.51 -10.94 10.10
C LYS A 59 -0.55 -12.47 10.10
N SER A 60 -1.64 -13.07 9.61
CA SER A 60 -1.79 -14.52 9.43
C SER A 60 -1.40 -14.90 8.00
N GLU A 61 -0.54 -15.92 7.88
CA GLU A 61 -0.14 -16.47 6.59
C GLU A 61 -1.32 -17.15 5.88
N GLU A 62 -2.20 -17.81 6.64
CA GLU A 62 -3.39 -18.48 6.11
C GLU A 62 -4.33 -17.49 5.42
N PHE A 63 -4.52 -16.31 6.01
CA PHE A 63 -5.32 -15.25 5.39
C PHE A 63 -4.70 -14.77 4.07
N TYR A 64 -3.38 -14.64 4.01
CA TYR A 64 -2.70 -14.32 2.75
C TYR A 64 -2.91 -15.42 1.70
N GLN A 65 -2.78 -16.69 2.08
CA GLN A 65 -2.95 -17.81 1.15
C GLN A 65 -4.36 -17.84 0.55
N GLU A 66 -5.39 -17.46 1.31
CA GLU A 66 -6.77 -17.31 0.83
C GLU A 66 -7.00 -16.03 0.01
N HIS A 67 -6.18 -14.98 0.23
CA HIS A 67 -6.33 -13.66 -0.37
C HIS A 67 -5.00 -13.08 -0.92
N PRO A 68 -4.35 -13.74 -1.90
CA PRO A 68 -3.00 -13.33 -2.33
C PRO A 68 -2.97 -12.13 -3.29
N ILE A 69 -4.14 -11.69 -3.78
CA ILE A 69 -4.25 -10.70 -4.87
C ILE A 69 -4.95 -9.43 -4.40
N ILE A 70 -4.34 -8.29 -4.68
CA ILE A 70 -4.98 -6.97 -4.64
C ILE A 70 -5.59 -6.69 -6.01
N GLN A 71 -6.89 -6.38 -6.05
CA GLN A 71 -7.56 -5.90 -7.25
C GLN A 71 -7.63 -4.37 -7.22
N TYR A 72 -7.10 -3.74 -8.25
CA TYR A 72 -7.11 -2.28 -8.39
C TYR A 72 -7.83 -1.91 -9.68
N SER A 73 -8.88 -1.09 -9.58
CA SER A 73 -9.69 -0.68 -10.73
C SER A 73 -9.67 0.82 -10.87
N THR A 74 -9.40 1.29 -12.09
CA THR A 74 -9.43 2.69 -12.48
C THR A 74 -10.49 2.90 -13.57
N LEU A 75 -10.67 4.14 -14.00
CA LEU A 75 -11.49 4.44 -15.18
C LEU A 75 -10.89 3.88 -16.47
N HIS A 76 -9.60 3.54 -16.46
CA HIS A 76 -8.86 3.04 -17.62
C HIS A 76 -8.78 1.52 -17.69
N GLY A 77 -9.10 0.80 -16.60
CA GLY A 77 -9.08 -0.65 -16.60
C GLY A 77 -8.98 -1.29 -15.22
N LYS A 78 -8.78 -2.60 -15.23
CA LYS A 78 -8.58 -3.41 -14.04
C LYS A 78 -7.17 -3.97 -14.03
N GLU A 79 -6.54 -3.91 -12.88
CA GLU A 79 -5.21 -4.41 -12.61
C GLU A 79 -5.25 -5.36 -11.42
N GLN A 80 -4.34 -6.32 -11.42
CA GLN A 80 -4.14 -7.24 -10.32
C GLN A 80 -2.70 -7.17 -9.86
N TYR A 81 -2.51 -7.20 -8.55
CA TYR A 81 -1.19 -7.16 -7.92
C TYR A 81 -1.05 -8.37 -7.00
N GLN A 82 -0.03 -9.19 -7.23
CA GLN A 82 0.37 -10.27 -6.35
C GLN A 82 1.00 -9.66 -5.09
N ILE A 83 0.49 -9.98 -3.91
CA ILE A 83 1.10 -9.53 -2.65
C ILE A 83 2.50 -10.14 -2.55
N ILE A 84 3.48 -9.34 -2.14
CA ILE A 84 4.89 -9.73 -1.98
C ILE A 84 5.46 -9.44 -0.58
N ALA A 85 4.78 -8.60 0.22
CA ALA A 85 5.13 -8.32 1.60
C ALA A 85 3.92 -7.82 2.40
N ALA A 86 3.83 -8.21 3.68
CA ALA A 86 2.89 -7.65 4.63
C ALA A 86 3.56 -7.48 6.00
N PHE A 87 3.54 -6.27 6.56
CA PHE A 87 4.28 -5.95 7.79
C PHE A 87 3.67 -4.79 8.58
N ALA A 88 4.11 -4.62 9.83
CA ALA A 88 3.84 -3.43 10.63
C ALA A 88 5.09 -2.53 10.67
N VAL A 89 4.87 -1.21 10.57
CA VAL A 89 5.90 -0.20 10.81
C VAL A 89 5.48 0.60 12.04
N PRO A 90 6.33 0.68 13.09
CA PRO A 90 6.05 1.57 14.20
C PRO A 90 5.99 3.02 13.70
N VAL A 91 5.28 3.89 14.41
CA VAL A 91 5.25 5.32 14.10
C VAL A 91 5.92 6.05 15.26
N TYR A 92 6.63 7.13 14.96
CA TYR A 92 7.25 8.04 15.94
C TYR A 92 8.49 7.47 16.63
N THR A 93 9.25 6.58 15.98
CA THR A 93 10.53 6.09 16.52
C THR A 93 11.74 6.88 16.04
N GLY A 94 11.59 7.69 14.99
CA GLY A 94 12.67 8.48 14.39
C GLY A 94 13.62 7.69 13.48
N HIS A 95 13.46 6.37 13.41
CA HIS A 95 14.20 5.45 12.53
C HIS A 95 13.26 4.51 11.76
N ASP A 96 12.02 4.94 11.55
CA ASP A 96 11.00 4.14 10.89
C ASP A 96 11.35 3.94 9.40
N PHE A 97 11.01 2.77 8.85
CA PHE A 97 11.19 2.50 7.43
C PHE A 97 10.34 3.46 6.60
N GLU A 98 11.00 4.29 5.79
CA GLU A 98 10.39 5.41 5.05
C GLU A 98 9.61 4.98 3.80
N TYR A 99 8.82 3.91 3.89
CA TYR A 99 8.09 3.38 2.73
C TYR A 99 7.12 4.39 2.09
N TYR A 100 6.71 5.41 2.86
CA TYR A 100 5.71 6.39 2.45
C TYR A 100 6.23 7.44 1.45
N SER A 101 7.55 7.53 1.26
CA SER A 101 8.16 8.43 0.26
C SER A 101 8.63 7.69 -0.99
N PHE A 102 8.69 6.36 -0.98
CA PHE A 102 9.08 5.56 -2.14
C PHE A 102 7.92 5.47 -3.15
N THR A 103 7.77 6.49 -4.00
CA THR A 103 6.77 6.51 -5.09
C THR A 103 7.40 6.26 -6.46
N LYS A 104 8.66 6.65 -6.65
CA LYS A 104 9.42 6.52 -7.89
C LYS A 104 10.87 6.19 -7.52
N ALA A 105 11.46 5.19 -8.18
CA ALA A 105 12.84 4.82 -7.91
C ALA A 105 13.82 5.75 -8.63
N GLU A 106 14.93 6.10 -7.99
CA GLU A 106 16.01 6.86 -8.65
C GLU A 106 16.76 6.00 -9.70
N ASN A 107 16.92 4.71 -9.39
CA ASN A 107 17.61 3.73 -10.22
C ASN A 107 17.19 2.30 -9.82
N ALA A 108 17.79 1.29 -10.46
CA ALA A 108 17.47 -0.11 -10.20
C ALA A 108 17.89 -0.55 -8.78
N GLU A 109 19.01 -0.05 -8.28
CA GLU A 109 19.52 -0.38 -6.96
C GLU A 109 18.57 0.10 -5.85
N ASP A 110 18.11 1.35 -5.94
CA ASP A 110 17.12 1.94 -5.03
C ASP A 110 15.81 1.15 -5.01
N TYR A 111 15.29 0.80 -6.20
CA TYR A 111 14.09 -0.03 -6.32
C TYR A 111 14.24 -1.41 -5.66
N LEU A 112 15.34 -2.10 -5.95
CA LEU A 112 15.57 -3.44 -5.42
C LEU A 112 15.82 -3.41 -3.91
N GLU A 113 16.44 -2.36 -3.38
CA GLU A 113 16.61 -2.18 -1.94
C GLU A 113 15.26 -1.95 -1.25
N PHE A 114 14.36 -1.13 -1.83
CA PHE A 114 13.01 -0.96 -1.30
C PHE A 114 12.24 -2.29 -1.24
N VAL A 115 12.25 -3.08 -2.32
CA VAL A 115 11.59 -4.39 -2.37
C VAL A 115 12.19 -5.34 -1.34
N LYS A 116 13.52 -5.37 -1.23
CA LYS A 116 14.25 -6.21 -0.26
C LYS A 116 13.90 -5.82 1.17
N GLU A 117 13.87 -4.54 1.50
CA GLU A 117 13.54 -4.05 2.85
C GLU A 117 12.07 -4.30 3.20
N CYS A 118 11.14 -4.23 2.24
CA CYS A 118 9.76 -4.68 2.41
C CYS A 118 9.70 -6.18 2.75
N LYS A 119 10.35 -7.02 1.95
CA LYS A 119 10.35 -8.49 2.16
C LYS A 119 10.98 -8.89 3.48
N LYS A 120 12.10 -8.26 3.87
CA LYS A 120 12.78 -8.48 5.15
C LYS A 120 11.89 -8.18 6.37
N ARG A 121 10.94 -7.26 6.23
CA ARG A 121 9.97 -6.91 7.29
C ARG A 121 8.71 -7.75 7.27
N SER A 122 8.45 -8.45 6.16
CA SER A 122 7.24 -9.26 5.99
C SER A 122 7.11 -10.26 7.14
N TYR A 123 5.88 -10.48 7.61
CA TYR A 123 5.60 -11.43 8.69
C TYR A 123 5.98 -12.88 8.36
N TYR A 124 5.94 -13.22 7.08
CA TYR A 124 6.26 -14.54 6.51
C TYR A 124 6.87 -14.35 5.12
N ASP A 125 7.54 -15.40 4.62
CA ASP A 125 8.07 -15.44 3.26
C ASP A 125 6.97 -15.82 2.28
N ILE A 126 6.63 -14.89 1.40
CA ILE A 126 5.56 -15.02 0.41
C ILE A 126 6.04 -15.73 -0.87
N GLY A 127 7.36 -15.89 -1.07
CA GLY A 127 7.93 -16.57 -2.25
C GLY A 127 7.89 -15.76 -3.54
N TYR A 128 7.10 -14.68 -3.62
CA TYR A 128 7.06 -13.74 -4.76
C TYR A 128 7.97 -12.53 -4.53
N THR A 129 8.39 -11.87 -5.62
CA THR A 129 9.22 -10.66 -5.59
C THR A 129 8.92 -9.80 -6.82
N ALA A 130 9.33 -8.53 -6.77
CA ALA A 130 9.32 -7.65 -7.92
C ALA A 130 10.73 -7.52 -8.53
N ARG A 131 10.78 -7.24 -9.83
CA ARG A 131 11.97 -6.84 -10.58
C ARG A 131 11.90 -5.35 -10.87
N TYR A 132 13.04 -4.73 -11.16
CA TYR A 132 13.06 -3.34 -11.58
C TYR A 132 12.21 -3.13 -12.83
N GLY A 133 11.34 -2.11 -12.79
CA GLY A 133 10.36 -1.80 -13.83
C GLY A 133 8.97 -2.41 -13.61
N ASP A 134 8.82 -3.38 -12.71
CA ASP A 134 7.49 -3.81 -12.27
C ASP A 134 6.80 -2.67 -11.52
N LYS A 135 5.46 -2.58 -11.63
CA LYS A 135 4.67 -1.61 -10.88
C LYS A 135 4.27 -2.18 -9.53
N LEU A 136 4.44 -1.39 -8.48
CA LEU A 136 4.05 -1.75 -7.11
C LEU A 136 2.78 -1.01 -6.70
N ILE A 137 2.06 -1.62 -5.75
CA ILE A 137 0.98 -0.96 -5.01
C ILE A 137 1.21 -1.19 -3.52
N THR A 138 1.12 -0.14 -2.73
CA THR A 138 1.27 -0.19 -1.27
C THR A 138 -0.03 0.24 -0.61
N LEU A 139 -0.67 -0.66 0.12
CA LEU A 139 -1.83 -0.35 0.96
C LEU A 139 -1.36 -0.11 2.39
N SER A 140 -1.71 1.04 2.97
CA SER A 140 -1.25 1.42 4.30
C SER A 140 -2.37 1.95 5.19
N THR A 141 -2.44 1.47 6.43
CA THR A 141 -3.32 2.09 7.42
C THR A 141 -2.78 3.46 7.81
N CYS A 142 -3.65 4.47 7.78
CA CYS A 142 -3.30 5.83 8.16
C CYS A 142 -3.49 6.02 9.69
N GLU A 143 -2.50 5.66 10.49
CA GLU A 143 -2.60 5.82 11.95
C GLU A 143 -1.99 7.16 12.40
N TYR A 144 -2.84 8.12 12.79
CA TYR A 144 -2.43 9.36 13.49
C TYR A 144 -2.90 9.38 14.97
N SER A 145 -3.67 8.38 15.42
CA SER A 145 -4.37 8.43 16.72
C SER A 145 -4.12 7.26 17.67
N HIS A 146 -3.29 6.27 17.30
CA HIS A 146 -3.00 5.11 18.14
C HIS A 146 -1.49 4.84 18.23
N LYS A 147 -1.09 4.13 19.29
CA LYS A 147 0.30 3.79 19.65
C LYS A 147 0.84 2.57 18.87
N ASN A 148 0.13 2.07 17.85
CA ASN A 148 0.22 0.67 17.41
C ASN A 148 0.85 0.43 16.03
N GLY A 149 1.30 1.47 15.34
CA GLY A 149 2.01 1.31 14.07
C GLY A 149 1.05 1.26 12.88
N ARG A 150 1.62 1.36 11.68
CA ARG A 150 0.88 1.20 10.42
C ARG A 150 1.02 -0.23 9.92
N ILE A 151 -0.09 -0.82 9.46
CA ILE A 151 -0.06 -2.06 8.69
C ILE A 151 0.15 -1.69 7.23
N VAL A 152 1.12 -2.34 6.60
CA VAL A 152 1.54 -2.10 5.23
C VAL A 152 1.49 -3.42 4.46
N VAL A 153 0.82 -3.42 3.31
CA VAL A 153 0.77 -4.54 2.38
C VAL A 153 1.26 -4.06 1.02
N VAL A 154 2.26 -4.71 0.47
CA VAL A 154 2.87 -4.36 -0.82
C VAL A 154 2.56 -5.45 -1.83
N GLY A 155 2.05 -5.06 -2.99
CA GLY A 155 1.81 -5.93 -4.13
C GLY A 155 2.61 -5.52 -5.36
N CYS A 156 2.93 -6.49 -6.20
CA CYS A 156 3.59 -6.33 -7.49
C CYS A 156 2.59 -6.63 -8.61
N LYS A 157 2.50 -5.75 -9.61
CA LYS A 157 1.55 -5.87 -10.72
C LYS A 157 1.79 -7.19 -11.46
N ILE A 158 0.72 -7.92 -11.71
CA ILE A 158 0.76 -9.12 -12.52
C ILE A 158 0.70 -8.68 -13.99
N ASN A 159 1.77 -8.91 -14.73
CA ASN A 159 1.79 -8.68 -16.16
C ASN A 159 1.03 -9.80 -16.85
N THR A 160 -0.10 -9.47 -17.50
CA THR A 160 -0.98 -10.44 -18.20
C THR A 160 -0.30 -11.19 -19.35
N ASN A 161 0.94 -10.82 -19.71
CA ASN A 161 1.74 -11.47 -20.75
C ASN A 161 2.63 -12.62 -20.24
N GLU A 162 2.69 -12.89 -18.93
CA GLU A 162 3.48 -14.00 -18.36
C GLU A 162 2.64 -15.25 -18.01
N LEU A 163 1.35 -15.25 -18.33
CA LEU A 163 0.52 -16.46 -18.34
C LEU A 163 0.60 -17.12 -19.72
N LYS A 164 1.70 -17.83 -19.99
CA LYS A 164 1.78 -18.85 -21.05
C LYS A 164 2.49 -20.09 -20.52
#